data_AF-A0A366XSX5-F1
#
_entry.id   AF-A0A366XSX5-F1
#
_cell.length_a   1.000
_cell.length_b   1.000
_cell.length_c   1.000
_cell.angle_alpha   90.00
_cell.angle_beta   90.00
_cell.angle_gamma   90.00
#
_symmetry.space_group_name_H-M   'P 1'
#
loop_
_entity.id
_entity.type
_entity.pdbx_description
1 polymer ?
#
loop_
_entity_poly.entity_id
_entity_poly.type
_entity_poly.pdbx_seq_one_letter_code
_entity_poly.pdbx_strand_id
1 'polypeptide(L)'
;MKDKKRVILNIALTYIGTVVGAGFASGKEIVEFFNRFGILEFFSILLSGLFFIIGGIKLMVISKRIHAKSYQDLNLYLFGSLIGQIVNWLFLILNNLICVND
;
A
#
# COMPACT_ATOMS: atom_id res chain seq x y z
N MET A 1 -10.09 -12.38 25.85
CA MET A 1 -8.76 -12.53 25.19
C MET A 1 -8.85 -13.06 23.74
N LYS A 2 -9.90 -13.81 23.37
CA LYS A 2 -10.14 -14.32 22.00
C LYS A 2 -10.33 -13.19 20.96
N ASP A 3 -10.94 -12.07 21.34
CA ASP A 3 -11.26 -10.97 20.42
C ASP A 3 -10.04 -10.20 19.90
N LYS A 4 -9.04 -9.93 20.75
CA LYS A 4 -7.81 -9.24 20.32
C LYS A 4 -7.07 -10.02 19.23
N LYS A 5 -7.02 -11.36 19.32
CA LYS A 5 -6.38 -12.21 18.31
C LYS A 5 -7.09 -12.14 16.96
N ARG A 6 -8.43 -12.08 16.97
CA ARG A 6 -9.24 -11.92 15.73
C ARG A 6 -8.98 -10.57 15.07
N VAL A 7 -8.91 -9.50 15.84
CA VAL A 7 -8.64 -8.15 15.32
C VAL A 7 -7.24 -8.07 14.71
N ILE A 8 -6.22 -8.63 15.37
CA ILE A 8 -4.85 -8.67 14.84
C ILE A 8 -4.79 -9.44 13.52
N LEU A 9 -5.46 -10.60 13.45
CA LEU A 9 -5.52 -11.40 12.24
C LEU A 9 -6.20 -10.65 11.09
N ASN A 10 -7.33 -9.97 11.36
CA ASN A 10 -8.03 -9.19 10.35
C ASN A 10 -7.16 -8.05 9.81
N ILE A 11 -6.45 -7.32 10.69
CA ILE A 11 -5.53 -6.25 10.27
C ILE A 11 -4.41 -6.82 9.40
N ALA A 12 -3.83 -7.97 9.80
CA ALA A 12 -2.78 -8.62 9.04
C ALA A 12 -3.28 -9.10 7.67
N LEU A 13 -4.45 -9.74 7.60
CA LEU A 13 -5.05 -10.20 6.35
C LEU A 13 -5.40 -9.05 5.42
N THR A 14 -5.95 -7.95 5.94
CA THR A 14 -6.22 -6.75 5.15
C THR A 14 -4.94 -6.15 4.60
N TYR A 15 -3.87 -6.04 5.41
CA TYR A 15 -2.59 -5.51 4.96
C TYR A 15 -1.94 -6.39 3.88
N ILE A 16 -1.91 -7.71 4.09
CA ILE A 16 -1.39 -8.65 3.09
C ILE A 16 -2.24 -8.59 1.82
N GLY A 17 -3.56 -8.59 1.94
CA GLY A 17 -4.48 -8.54 0.80
C GLY A 17 -4.36 -7.28 -0.05
N THR A 18 -4.16 -6.11 0.56
CA THR A 18 -4.00 -4.86 -0.18
C THR A 18 -2.60 -4.69 -0.76
N VAL A 19 -1.55 -4.97 0.02
CA VAL A 19 -0.16 -4.79 -0.43
C VAL A 19 0.23 -5.85 -1.46
N VAL A 20 -0.09 -7.12 -1.20
CA VAL A 20 0.24 -8.22 -2.12
C VAL A 20 -0.74 -8.26 -3.28
N GLY A 21 -2.04 -8.07 -3.02
CA GLY A 21 -3.09 -8.19 -4.04
C GLY A 21 -3.02 -7.09 -5.10
N ALA A 22 -2.96 -5.81 -4.73
CA ALA A 22 -2.97 -4.73 -5.72
C ALA A 22 -1.64 -4.59 -6.48
N GLY A 23 -0.52 -4.96 -5.85
CA GLY A 23 0.82 -4.79 -6.41
C GLY A 23 1.34 -6.00 -7.20
N PHE A 24 0.94 -7.22 -6.85
CA PHE A 24 1.51 -8.45 -7.43
C PHE A 24 0.47 -9.34 -8.13
N ALA A 25 -0.76 -8.86 -8.36
CA ALA A 25 -1.86 -9.62 -8.99
C ALA A 25 -1.49 -10.27 -10.33
N SER A 26 -0.63 -9.62 -11.13
CA SER A 26 -0.21 -10.15 -12.42
C SER A 26 0.66 -11.40 -12.27
N GLY A 27 1.52 -11.46 -11.25
CA GLY A 27 2.46 -12.57 -10.98
C GLY A 27 3.51 -12.84 -12.08
N LYS A 28 3.28 -12.35 -13.31
CA LYS A 28 4.16 -12.51 -14.47
C LYS A 28 5.51 -11.87 -14.28
N GLU A 29 5.52 -10.71 -13.63
CA GLU A 29 6.75 -9.95 -13.36
C GLU A 29 7.72 -10.82 -12.56
N ILE A 30 7.26 -11.47 -11.48
CA ILE A 30 8.08 -12.34 -10.66
C ILE A 30 8.67 -13.50 -11.49
N VAL A 31 7.86 -14.15 -12.33
CA VAL A 31 8.31 -15.28 -13.18
C VAL A 31 9.34 -14.83 -14.22
N GLU A 32 9.13 -13.67 -14.84
CA GLU A 32 10.03 -13.11 -15.85
C GLU A 32 11.36 -12.62 -15.24
N PHE A 33 11.32 -12.09 -14.02
CA PHE A 33 12.52 -11.75 -13.25
C PHE A 33 13.36 -12.97 -12.88
N PHE A 34 12.73 -14.05 -12.39
CA PHE A 34 13.44 -15.28 -12.04
C PHE A 34 14.12 -15.94 -13.24
N ASN A 35 13.49 -15.89 -14.43
CA ASN A 35 14.06 -16.47 -15.64
C ASN A 35 15.26 -15.65 -16.18
N ARG A 36 15.31 -14.34 -15.90
CA ARG A 36 16.33 -13.44 -16.46
C ARG A 36 17.54 -13.21 -15.54
N PHE A 37 17.36 -13.25 -14.22
CA PHE A 37 18.39 -12.82 -13.24
C PHE A 37 18.79 -13.88 -12.20
N GLY A 38 18.12 -15.03 -12.15
CA GLY A 38 18.53 -16.18 -11.32
C GLY A 38 18.55 -15.89 -9.80
N ILE A 39 19.54 -16.43 -9.08
CA ILE A 39 19.61 -16.45 -7.60
C ILE A 39 19.78 -15.04 -6.98
N LEU A 40 20.31 -14.08 -7.73
CA LEU A 40 20.52 -12.69 -7.25
C LEU A 40 19.19 -12.00 -6.90
N GLU A 41 18.10 -12.33 -7.59
CA GLU A 41 16.76 -11.75 -7.35
C GLU A 41 16.18 -12.13 -5.99
N PHE A 42 16.59 -13.26 -5.43
CA PHE A 42 16.12 -13.67 -4.11
C PHE A 42 16.48 -12.62 -3.05
N PHE A 43 17.67 -12.02 -3.13
CA PHE A 43 18.08 -10.95 -2.22
C PHE A 43 17.31 -9.65 -2.47
N SER A 44 17.03 -9.31 -3.73
CA SER A 44 16.26 -8.12 -4.10
C SER A 44 14.82 -8.20 -3.60
N ILE A 45 14.15 -9.35 -3.77
CA ILE A 45 12.79 -9.60 -3.29
C ILE A 45 12.75 -9.55 -1.76
N LEU A 46 13.75 -10.16 -1.11
CA LEU A 46 13.87 -10.12 0.36
C LEU A 46 14.05 -8.68 0.86
N LEU A 47 14.90 -7.90 0.21
CA LEU A 47 15.13 -6.50 0.55
C LEU A 47 13.88 -5.63 0.33
N SER A 48 13.19 -5.82 -0.79
CA SER A 48 11.92 -5.14 -1.08
C SER A 48 10.85 -5.47 -0.04
N GLY A 49 10.69 -6.76 0.30
CA GLY A 49 9.80 -7.20 1.37
C GLY A 49 10.14 -6.56 2.72
N LEU A 50 11.42 -6.43 3.05
CA LEU A 50 11.86 -5.74 4.26
C LEU A 50 11.46 -4.26 4.26
N PHE A 51 11.61 -3.58 3.12
CA PHE A 51 11.15 -2.20 2.95
C PHE A 51 9.63 -2.07 3.11
N PHE A 52 8.85 -3.01 2.56
CA PHE A 52 7.40 -3.04 2.76
C PHE A 52 7.02 -3.21 4.22
N ILE A 53 7.68 -4.13 4.95
CA ILE A 53 7.43 -4.35 6.38
C ILE A 53 7.75 -3.09 7.18
N ILE A 54 8.94 -2.49 6.99
CA ILE A 54 9.37 -1.30 7.73
C ILE A 54 8.43 -0.12 7.43
N GLY A 55 8.11 0.09 6.15
CA GLY A 55 7.19 1.15 5.72
C GLY A 55 5.79 0.96 6.28
N GLY A 56 5.23 -0.25 6.17
CA GLY A 56 3.91 -0.60 6.68
C GLY A 56 3.79 -0.43 8.20
N ILE A 57 4.79 -0.89 8.95
CA ILE A 57 4.83 -0.72 10.41
C ILE A 57 4.90 0.76 10.77
N LYS A 58 5.81 1.53 10.15
CA LYS A 58 5.92 2.97 10.42
C LYS A 58 4.61 3.69 10.13
N LEU A 59 3.96 3.39 9.01
CA LEU A 59 2.66 3.95 8.64
C LEU A 59 1.60 3.60 9.70
N MET A 60 1.41 2.32 10.05
CA MET A 60 0.41 1.92 11.05
C MET A 60 0.66 2.53 12.44
N VAL A 61 1.91 2.63 12.88
CA VAL A 61 2.27 3.24 14.16
C VAL A 61 1.97 4.74 14.16
N ILE A 62 2.27 5.43 13.06
CA ILE A 62 1.92 6.85 12.88
C ILE A 62 0.41 7.03 12.86
N SER A 63 -0.34 6.23 12.07
CA SER A 63 -1.81 6.26 12.02
C SER A 63 -2.43 6.12 13.40
N LYS A 64 -1.90 5.18 14.19
CA LYS A 64 -2.36 4.92 15.55
C LYS A 64 -2.05 6.09 16.48
N ARG A 65 -0.84 6.67 16.40
CA ARG A 65 -0.41 7.77 17.27
C ARG A 65 -1.26 9.03 17.06
N ILE A 66 -1.58 9.34 15.80
CA ILE A 66 -2.37 10.53 15.46
C ILE A 66 -3.89 10.29 15.54
N HIS A 67 -4.32 9.07 15.88
CA HIS A 67 -5.73 8.66 15.85
C HIS A 67 -6.43 9.07 14.54
N ALA A 68 -5.72 8.92 13.41
CA ALA A 68 -6.23 9.31 12.10
C ALA A 68 -7.56 8.59 11.84
N LYS A 69 -8.65 9.36 11.75
CA LYS A 69 -9.96 8.81 11.40
C LYS A 69 -10.10 8.64 9.89
N SER A 70 -9.32 9.40 9.12
CA SER A 70 -9.30 9.34 7.67
C SER A 70 -7.88 9.27 7.12
N TYR A 71 -7.75 8.69 5.93
CA TYR A 71 -6.53 8.71 5.13
C TYR A 71 -6.02 10.14 4.92
N GLN A 72 -6.94 11.12 4.84
CA GLN A 72 -6.61 12.55 4.81
C GLN A 72 -5.74 12.99 6.00
N ASP A 73 -6.08 12.61 7.24
CA ASP A 73 -5.38 13.08 8.44
C ASP A 73 -3.94 12.55 8.48
N LEU A 74 -3.76 11.29 8.06
CA LEU A 74 -2.45 10.67 7.92
C LEU A 74 -1.60 11.37 6.86
N ASN A 75 -2.20 11.69 5.71
CA ASN A 75 -1.51 12.35 4.62
C ASN A 75 -1.16 13.81 4.95
N LEU A 76 -2.05 14.50 5.66
CA LEU A 76 -1.82 15.88 6.09
C LEU A 76 -0.67 15.95 7.09
N TYR A 77 -0.53 14.93 7.95
CA TYR A 77 0.59 14.78 8.88
C TYR A 77 1.91 14.41 8.18
N LEU A 78 1.88 13.55 7.16
CA LEU A 78 3.07 13.10 6.43
C LEU A 78 3.56 14.08 5.36
N PHE A 79 2.66 14.81 4.69
CA PHE A 79 2.96 15.57 3.47
C PHE A 79 2.34 16.99 3.41
N GLY A 80 1.48 17.39 4.35
CA GLY A 80 0.80 18.69 4.31
C GLY A 80 -0.30 18.81 3.24
N SER A 81 -0.88 20.00 3.05
CA SER A 81 -2.09 20.24 2.21
C SER A 81 -1.94 19.93 0.70
N LEU A 82 -0.75 19.51 0.27
CA LEU A 82 -0.37 19.26 -1.11
C LEU A 82 -1.07 18.02 -1.70
N ILE A 83 -1.14 16.92 -0.95
CA ILE A 83 -1.74 15.67 -1.46
C ILE A 83 -3.28 15.74 -1.48
N GLY A 84 -3.89 16.52 -0.59
CA GLY A 84 -5.35 16.74 -0.62
C GLY A 84 -5.82 17.38 -1.93
N GLN A 85 -5.05 18.34 -2.45
CA GLN A 85 -5.32 18.94 -3.76
C GLN A 85 -4.98 17.99 -4.90
N ILE A 86 -3.86 17.23 -4.81
CA ILE A 86 -3.47 16.25 -5.83
C ILE A 86 -4.50 15.12 -5.96
N VAL A 87 -5.03 14.58 -4.86
CA VAL A 87 -6.03 13.49 -4.89
C VAL A 87 -7.36 14.01 -5.44
N ASN A 88 -7.78 15.23 -5.08
CA ASN A 88 -8.99 15.83 -5.66
C ASN A 88 -8.83 16.07 -7.17
N TRP A 89 -7.66 16.56 -7.60
CA TRP A 89 -7.32 16.70 -9.01
C TRP A 89 -7.24 15.36 -9.75
N LEU A 90 -6.61 14.35 -9.15
CA LEU A 90 -6.49 13.01 -9.73
C LEU A 90 -7.85 12.35 -9.89
N PHE A 91 -8.72 12.47 -8.87
CA PHE A 91 -10.07 11.91 -8.88
C PHE A 91 -10.99 12.62 -9.87
N LEU A 92 -10.85 13.94 -10.02
CA LEU A 92 -11.53 14.73 -11.06
C LEU A 92 -11.06 14.34 -12.46
N ILE A 93 -9.76 14.25 -12.71
CA ILE A 93 -9.20 13.85 -14.01
C ILE A 93 -9.63 12.43 -14.37
N LEU A 94 -9.57 11.48 -13.41
CA LEU A 94 -9.98 10.10 -13.66
C LEU A 94 -11.47 10.02 -14.05
N ASN A 95 -12.35 10.71 -13.31
CA ASN A 95 -13.78 10.74 -13.63
C ASN A 95 -14.06 11.46 -14.97
N ASN A 96 -13.35 12.55 -15.28
CA ASN A 96 -13.58 13.28 -16.52
C ASN A 96 -13.05 12.52 -17.76
N LEU A 97 -11.93 11.80 -17.67
CA LEU A 97 -11.44 10.95 -18.77
C LEU A 97 -12.36 9.76 -19.06
N ILE A 98 -12.98 9.19 -18.01
CA ILE A 98 -13.94 8.09 -18.16
C ILE A 98 -15.25 8.62 -18.76
N CYS A 99 -15.71 9.82 -18.39
CA CYS A 99 -16.97 10.38 -18.89
C CYS A 99 -16.89 11.04 -20.28
N VAL A 100 -15.69 11.32 -20.81
CA VAL A 100 -15.49 11.87 -22.17
C VAL A 100 -15.36 10.76 -23.22
N ASN A 101 -15.19 9.51 -22.79
CA ASN A 101 -14.99 8.36 -23.68
C ASN A 101 -16.21 7.41 -23.73
N ASP A 102 -17.39 7.88 -23.34
CA ASP A 102 -18.71 7.28 -23.63
C ASP A 102 -19.60 8.29 -24.37
#